data_AF-A0A2P8QRX9-F1
#
_entry.id   AF-A0A2P8QRX9-F1
#
_cell.length_a   1.000
_cell.length_b   1.000
_cell.length_c   1.000
_cell.angle_alpha   90.00
_cell.angle_beta   90.00
_cell.angle_gamma   90.00
#
_symmetry.space_group_name_H-M   'P 1'
#
loop_
_entity.id
_entity.type
_entity.pdbx_description
1 polymer ?
#
loop_
_entity_poly.entity_id
_entity_poly.type
_entity_poly.pdbx_seq_one_letter_code
_entity_poly.pdbx_strand_id
1 'polypeptide(L)'
;MLDLTKLAIGGVCFVLAFILASLVEYWLHRLMHVSPRIGERHRDHHRRNEGQGVVWEFRDYVQGSCIAMFAMFFVSLEAGMGWFLGSLAYAAFSAYAHQLQHENPTKCFWMKMPVHYVHHKYGMWHHNFGLAVDWWDRVFGTYKPVEWLTEEETSQPERGYLQLRWW
;
A
#
# COMPACT_ATOMS: atom_id res chain seq x y z
N MET A 1 17.83 -31.29 10.45
CA MET A 1 18.64 -30.47 9.53
C MET A 1 17.72 -29.46 8.88
N LEU A 2 18.12 -28.19 8.86
CA LEU A 2 17.38 -27.13 8.18
C LEU A 2 17.53 -27.36 6.67
N ASP A 3 16.41 -27.55 5.97
CA ASP A 3 16.42 -27.76 4.53
C ASP A 3 16.51 -26.39 3.84
N LEU A 4 17.73 -26.03 3.41
CA LEU A 4 18.03 -24.76 2.75
C LEU A 4 17.19 -24.54 1.49
N THR A 5 16.84 -25.61 0.77
CA THR A 5 16.02 -25.52 -0.44
C THR A 5 14.61 -25.06 -0.10
N LYS A 6 14.02 -25.66 0.94
CA LYS A 6 12.69 -25.29 1.44
C LYS A 6 12.62 -23.84 1.91
N LEU A 7 13.64 -23.39 2.64
CA LEU A 7 13.74 -21.99 3.06
C LEU A 7 13.91 -21.04 1.87
N ALA A 8 14.72 -21.41 0.88
CA ALA A 8 14.89 -20.62 -0.33
C ALA A 8 13.57 -20.49 -1.11
N ILE A 9 12.81 -21.58 -1.26
CA ILE A 9 11.47 -21.55 -1.91
C ILE A 9 10.55 -20.59 -1.17
N GLY A 10 10.41 -20.73 0.15
CA GLY A 10 9.57 -19.84 0.96
C GLY A 10 10.00 -18.38 0.86
N GLY A 11 11.31 -18.11 0.95
CA GLY A 11 11.86 -16.76 0.85
C GLY A 11 11.61 -16.11 -0.52
N VAL A 12 11.79 -16.86 -1.62
CA VAL A 12 11.50 -16.36 -2.97
C VAL A 12 10.00 -16.07 -3.12
N CYS A 13 9.13 -17.00 -2.70
CA CYS A 13 7.68 -16.79 -2.74
C CYS A 13 7.24 -15.58 -1.91
N PHE A 14 7.87 -15.33 -0.75
CA PHE A 14 7.62 -14.14 0.05
C PHE A 14 7.93 -12.85 -0.71
N VAL A 15 9.12 -12.74 -1.30
CA VAL A 15 9.53 -11.53 -2.04
C VAL A 15 8.63 -11.31 -3.25
N LEU A 16 8.34 -12.37 -4.01
CA LEU A 16 7.46 -12.30 -5.18
C LEU A 16 6.03 -11.88 -4.79
N ALA A 17 5.49 -12.44 -3.70
CA ALA A 17 4.16 -12.06 -3.22
C ALA A 17 4.10 -10.60 -2.75
N PHE A 18 5.13 -10.12 -2.04
CA PHE A 18 5.21 -8.73 -1.61
C PHE A 18 5.22 -7.77 -2.81
N ILE A 19 6.07 -8.04 -3.81
CA ILE A 19 6.17 -7.24 -5.03
C ILE A 19 4.85 -7.32 -5.82
N LEU A 20 4.27 -8.51 -5.99
CA LEU A 20 3.02 -8.67 -6.71
C LEU A 20 1.85 -7.96 -6.00
N ALA A 21 1.77 -8.05 -4.67
CA ALA A 21 0.75 -7.36 -3.89
C ALA A 21 0.84 -5.84 -4.10
N SER A 22 2.05 -5.28 -4.17
CA SER A 22 2.24 -3.86 -4.51
C SER A 22 1.76 -3.49 -5.91
N LEU A 23 1.95 -4.38 -6.88
CA LEU A 23 1.48 -4.19 -8.25
C LEU A 23 -0.05 -4.26 -8.34
N VAL A 24 -0.65 -5.21 -7.63
CA VAL A 24 -2.10 -5.38 -7.56
C VAL A 24 -2.74 -4.17 -6.89
N GLU A 25 -2.18 -3.68 -5.78
CA GLU A 25 -2.61 -2.46 -5.10
C GLU A 25 -2.63 -1.26 -6.06
N TYR A 26 -1.53 -1.02 -6.78
CA TYR A 26 -1.43 0.05 -7.78
C TYR A 26 -2.55 -0.03 -8.84
N TRP A 27 -2.76 -1.20 -9.44
CA TRP A 27 -3.79 -1.37 -10.48
C TRP A 27 -5.22 -1.32 -9.92
N LEU A 28 -5.45 -1.83 -8.71
CA LEU A 28 -6.74 -1.71 -8.04
C LEU A 28 -7.08 -0.26 -7.73
N HIS A 29 -6.10 0.52 -7.27
CA HIS A 29 -6.31 1.95 -7.04
C HIS A 29 -6.69 2.65 -8.36
N ARG A 30 -5.96 2.40 -9.46
CA ARG A 30 -6.36 2.90 -10.79
C ARG A 30 -7.76 2.47 -11.20
N LEU A 31 -8.14 1.23 -10.94
CA LEU A 31 -9.47 0.72 -11.24
C LEU A 31 -10.55 1.42 -10.41
N MET A 32 -10.27 1.75 -9.14
CA MET A 32 -11.16 2.57 -8.31
C MET A 32 -11.33 3.98 -8.86
N HIS A 33 -10.30 4.53 -9.53
CA HIS A 33 -10.39 5.83 -10.19
C HIS A 33 -11.24 5.81 -11.47
N VAL A 34 -11.32 4.68 -12.16
CA VAL A 34 -12.04 4.55 -13.45
C VAL A 34 -13.46 4.00 -13.29
N SER A 35 -13.68 3.06 -12.37
CA SER A 35 -14.95 2.35 -12.23
C SER A 35 -15.82 2.95 -11.13
N PRO A 36 -17.02 3.50 -11.44
CA PRO A 36 -17.89 4.07 -10.43
C PRO A 36 -18.31 3.09 -9.35
N ARG A 37 -18.49 1.82 -9.73
CA ARG A 37 -18.91 0.74 -8.82
C ARG A 37 -17.79 0.29 -7.88
N ILE A 38 -16.58 0.12 -8.41
CA ILE A 38 -15.44 -0.37 -7.61
C ILE A 38 -14.91 0.77 -6.73
N GLY A 39 -14.90 1.99 -7.26
CA GLY A 39 -14.39 3.17 -6.58
C GLY A 39 -15.39 3.93 -5.74
N GLU A 40 -16.57 3.38 -5.41
CA GLU A 40 -17.58 4.12 -4.62
C GLU A 40 -17.01 4.58 -3.28
N ARG A 41 -16.47 3.65 -2.48
CA ARG A 41 -15.81 3.96 -1.21
C ARG A 41 -14.58 4.84 -1.39
N HIS A 42 -13.84 4.63 -2.49
CA HIS A 42 -12.66 5.41 -2.82
C HIS A 42 -12.97 6.87 -3.15
N ARG A 43 -14.08 7.15 -3.84
CA ARG A 43 -14.54 8.52 -4.07
C ARG A 43 -14.95 9.21 -2.77
N ASP A 44 -15.63 8.50 -1.87
CA ASP A 44 -15.99 9.03 -0.55
C ASP A 44 -14.74 9.29 0.30
N HIS A 45 -13.73 8.43 0.18
CA HIS A 45 -12.41 8.64 0.77
C HIS A 45 -11.74 9.91 0.23
N HIS A 46 -11.71 10.12 -1.09
CA HIS A 46 -11.23 11.35 -1.71
C HIS A 46 -11.97 12.60 -1.25
N ARG A 47 -13.29 12.52 -1.15
CA ARG A 47 -14.14 13.65 -0.74
C ARG A 47 -13.85 14.09 0.69
N ARG A 48 -13.59 13.13 1.58
CA ARG A 48 -13.29 13.40 3.01
C ARG A 48 -11.81 13.66 3.26
N ASN A 49 -10.93 13.15 2.39
CA ASN A 49 -9.49 13.16 2.55
C ASN A 49 -9.01 12.57 3.89
N GLU A 50 -9.59 11.44 4.27
CA GLU A 50 -9.30 10.75 5.52
C GLU A 50 -9.25 9.25 5.26
N GLY A 51 -8.23 8.56 5.76
CA GLY A 51 -8.23 7.08 5.82
C GLY A 51 -9.37 6.55 6.69
N GLN A 52 -9.38 5.25 6.97
CA GLN A 52 -10.26 4.65 8.01
C GLN A 52 -9.48 4.10 9.21
N GLY A 53 -8.16 4.29 9.25
CA GLY A 53 -7.30 3.77 10.32
C GLY A 53 -6.65 2.44 9.96
N VAL A 54 -5.43 2.23 10.46
CA VAL A 54 -4.53 1.15 10.00
C VAL A 54 -5.18 -0.24 10.02
N VAL A 55 -5.90 -0.59 11.09
CA VAL A 55 -6.50 -1.94 11.24
C VAL A 55 -7.65 -2.16 10.27
N TRP A 56 -8.49 -1.15 10.03
CA TRP A 56 -9.60 -1.30 9.10
C TRP A 56 -9.14 -1.35 7.64
N GLU A 57 -8.15 -0.54 7.26
CA GLU A 57 -7.50 -0.66 5.95
C GLU A 57 -6.91 -2.05 5.77
N PHE A 58 -6.15 -2.53 6.76
CA PHE A 58 -5.54 -3.86 6.71
C PHE A 58 -6.58 -4.97 6.57
N ARG A 59 -7.67 -4.91 7.33
CA ARG A 59 -8.77 -5.87 7.24
C ARG A 59 -9.37 -5.89 5.83
N ASP A 60 -9.65 -4.72 5.27
CA ASP A 60 -10.26 -4.61 3.93
C ASP A 60 -9.30 -5.15 2.85
N TYR A 61 -8.00 -4.90 2.98
CA TYR A 61 -6.99 -5.44 2.06
C TYR A 61 -6.92 -6.96 2.14
N VAL A 62 -6.81 -7.52 3.36
CA VAL A 62 -6.80 -8.98 3.58
C VAL A 62 -8.09 -9.62 3.08
N GLN A 63 -9.25 -9.01 3.33
CA GLN A 63 -10.53 -9.52 2.84
C GLN A 63 -10.59 -9.52 1.31
N GLY A 64 -10.14 -8.44 0.66
CA GLY A 64 -10.11 -8.31 -0.79
C GLY A 64 -9.12 -9.25 -1.47
N SER A 65 -8.00 -9.58 -0.82
CA SER A 65 -6.96 -10.45 -1.37
C SER A 65 -7.00 -11.90 -0.87
N CYS A 66 -7.90 -12.24 0.06
CA CYS A 66 -7.87 -13.50 0.83
C CYS A 66 -7.63 -14.74 -0.05
N ILE A 67 -8.42 -14.92 -1.11
CA ILE A 67 -8.28 -16.07 -2.03
C ILE A 67 -6.88 -16.12 -2.66
N ALA A 68 -6.37 -14.99 -3.14
CA ALA A 68 -5.06 -14.90 -3.79
C ALA A 68 -3.91 -15.18 -2.80
N MET A 69 -4.08 -14.87 -1.51
CA MET A 69 -3.07 -15.13 -0.48
C MET A 69 -2.83 -16.62 -0.23
N PHE A 70 -3.79 -17.48 -0.58
CA PHE A 70 -3.66 -18.94 -0.40
C PHE A 70 -3.23 -19.69 -1.67
N ALA A 71 -3.04 -18.99 -2.80
CA ALA A 71 -2.82 -19.62 -4.10
C ALA A 71 -1.63 -20.59 -4.13
N MET A 72 -0.51 -20.26 -3.49
CA MET A 72 0.70 -21.09 -3.54
C MET A 72 0.68 -22.31 -2.62
N PHE A 73 -0.32 -22.47 -1.74
CA PHE A 73 -0.48 -23.71 -0.97
C PHE A 73 -0.82 -24.92 -1.84
N PHE A 74 -1.36 -24.70 -3.05
CA PHE A 74 -1.59 -25.75 -4.03
C PHE A 74 -0.28 -26.26 -4.69
N VAL A 75 0.85 -25.58 -4.49
CA VAL A 75 2.15 -25.96 -5.04
C VAL A 75 2.99 -26.71 -4.00
N SER A 76 3.22 -26.09 -2.84
CA SER A 76 3.85 -26.73 -1.68
C SER A 76 3.56 -25.95 -0.40
N LEU A 77 3.79 -26.57 0.76
CA LEU A 77 3.60 -25.89 2.05
C LEU A 77 4.54 -24.69 2.19
N GLU A 78 5.80 -24.84 1.79
CA GLU A 78 6.84 -23.80 1.89
C GLU A 78 6.54 -22.61 0.98
N ALA A 79 6.14 -22.88 -0.27
CA ALA A 79 5.72 -21.86 -1.22
C ALA A 79 4.46 -21.12 -0.72
N GLY A 80 3.47 -21.87 -0.23
CA GLY A 80 2.25 -21.32 0.36
C GLY A 80 2.52 -20.40 1.56
N MET A 81 3.34 -20.85 2.52
CA MET A 81 3.72 -20.05 3.69
C MET A 81 4.46 -18.76 3.29
N GLY A 82 5.44 -18.87 2.40
CA GLY A 82 6.19 -17.72 1.90
C GLY A 82 5.27 -16.70 1.24
N TRP A 83 4.45 -17.17 0.30
CA TRP A 83 3.51 -16.33 -0.45
C TRP A 83 2.48 -15.63 0.45
N PHE A 84 1.87 -16.38 1.36
CA PHE A 84 0.90 -15.84 2.32
C PHE A 84 1.54 -14.75 3.18
N LEU A 85 2.70 -15.03 3.77
CA LEU A 85 3.40 -14.08 4.64
C LEU A 85 3.87 -12.84 3.87
N GLY A 86 4.33 -12.99 2.62
CA GLY A 86 4.73 -11.86 1.78
C GLY A 86 3.55 -10.96 1.43
N SER A 87 2.41 -11.57 1.06
CA SER A 87 1.17 -10.85 0.80
C SER A 87 0.65 -10.14 2.06
N LEU A 88 0.67 -10.83 3.21
CA LEU A 88 0.21 -10.29 4.49
C LEU A 88 1.10 -9.13 4.96
N ALA A 89 2.42 -9.28 4.82
CA ALA A 89 3.39 -8.24 5.14
C ALA A 89 3.15 -6.98 4.27
N TYR A 90 2.91 -7.15 2.97
CA TYR A 90 2.59 -6.02 2.11
C TYR A 90 1.26 -5.37 2.49
N ALA A 91 0.20 -6.16 2.76
CA ALA A 91 -1.09 -5.62 3.19
C ALA A 91 -0.94 -4.77 4.47
N ALA A 92 -0.19 -5.26 5.46
CA ALA A 92 0.09 -4.52 6.69
C ALA A 92 0.89 -3.24 6.43
N PHE A 93 1.94 -3.32 5.61
CA PHE A 93 2.75 -2.18 5.24
C PHE A 93 1.96 -1.12 4.48
N SER A 94 1.14 -1.54 3.50
CA SER A 94 0.28 -0.65 2.72
C SER A 94 -0.75 0.04 3.59
N ALA A 95 -1.39 -0.66 4.52
CA ALA A 95 -2.38 -0.08 5.43
C ALA A 95 -1.74 0.98 6.35
N TYR A 96 -0.56 0.67 6.88
CA TYR A 96 0.22 1.60 7.68
C TYR A 96 0.66 2.81 6.86
N ALA A 97 1.24 2.61 5.68
CA ALA A 97 1.73 3.68 4.81
C ALA A 97 0.59 4.58 4.30
N HIS A 98 -0.57 4.00 4.01
CA HIS A 98 -1.78 4.73 3.64
C HIS A 98 -2.19 5.70 4.76
N GLN A 99 -2.38 5.19 5.98
CA GLN A 99 -2.78 6.03 7.11
C GLN A 99 -1.69 7.05 7.50
N LEU A 100 -0.41 6.65 7.44
CA LEU A 100 0.71 7.54 7.72
C LEU A 100 0.74 8.72 6.74
N GLN A 101 0.42 8.51 5.47
CA GLN A 101 0.38 9.61 4.49
C GLN A 101 -0.76 10.60 4.73
N HIS A 102 -1.90 10.15 5.27
CA HIS A 102 -3.00 11.05 5.64
C HIS A 102 -2.67 11.90 6.87
N GLU A 103 -1.92 11.36 7.82
CA GLU A 103 -1.69 12.03 9.11
C GLU A 103 -0.31 12.67 9.30
N ASN A 104 0.73 12.09 8.72
CA ASN A 104 2.11 12.58 8.83
C ASN A 104 2.96 12.18 7.60
N PRO A 105 2.71 12.81 6.44
CA PRO A 105 3.37 12.47 5.18
C PRO A 105 4.90 12.64 5.22
N THR A 106 5.43 13.47 6.12
CA THR A 106 6.89 13.69 6.27
C THR A 106 7.64 12.47 6.80
N LYS A 107 6.93 11.51 7.37
CA LYS A 107 7.50 10.27 7.92
C LYS A 107 7.63 9.15 6.90
N CYS A 108 7.17 9.34 5.67
CA CYS A 108 7.34 8.37 4.58
C CYS A 108 8.74 8.45 3.96
N PHE A 109 9.79 8.28 4.76
CA PHE A 109 11.19 8.48 4.36
C PHE A 109 11.67 7.52 3.26
N TRP A 110 10.98 6.40 3.05
CA TRP A 110 11.32 5.41 2.02
C TRP A 110 10.85 5.80 0.62
N MET A 111 10.11 6.91 0.48
CA MET A 111 9.74 7.49 -0.80
C MET A 111 10.27 8.94 -0.86
N LYS A 112 10.71 9.37 -2.05
CA LYS A 112 11.13 10.77 -2.28
C LYS A 112 9.98 11.76 -2.02
N MET A 113 8.75 11.30 -2.27
CA MET A 113 7.52 12.06 -2.11
C MET A 113 6.44 11.08 -1.63
N PRO A 114 5.63 11.43 -0.63
CA PRO A 114 4.50 10.63 -0.19
C PRO A 114 3.41 10.69 -1.25
N VAL A 115 3.47 9.75 -2.21
CA VAL A 115 2.66 9.75 -3.43
C VAL A 115 1.16 9.78 -3.16
N HIS A 116 0.67 9.05 -2.14
CA HIS A 116 -0.75 9.06 -1.80
C HIS A 116 -1.19 10.38 -1.18
N TYR A 117 -0.35 10.96 -0.32
CA TYR A 117 -0.63 12.27 0.26
C TYR A 117 -0.79 13.34 -0.83
N VAL A 118 0.17 13.42 -1.75
CA VAL A 118 0.12 14.42 -2.83
C VAL A 118 -0.99 14.13 -3.84
N HIS A 119 -1.32 12.85 -4.03
CA HIS A 119 -2.42 12.42 -4.88
C HIS A 119 -3.73 13.04 -4.38
N HIS A 120 -3.95 13.01 -3.07
CA HIS A 120 -5.07 13.68 -2.44
C HIS A 120 -4.95 15.20 -2.43
N LYS A 121 -3.84 15.75 -1.92
CA LYS A 121 -3.63 17.19 -1.74
C LYS A 121 -3.86 17.97 -3.04
N TYR A 122 -3.40 17.45 -4.16
CA TYR A 122 -3.44 18.12 -5.46
C TYR A 122 -4.47 17.52 -6.43
N GLY A 123 -5.39 16.66 -5.94
CA GLY A 123 -6.48 16.11 -6.75
C GLY A 123 -6.03 15.31 -7.98
N MET A 124 -5.01 14.46 -7.83
CA MET A 124 -4.35 13.79 -8.96
C MET A 124 -5.10 12.54 -9.45
N TRP A 125 -6.30 12.69 -10.00
CA TRP A 125 -7.13 11.57 -10.54
C TRP A 125 -6.44 10.65 -11.57
N HIS A 126 -5.30 11.06 -12.13
CA HIS A 126 -4.58 10.32 -13.18
C HIS A 126 -3.10 10.02 -12.84
N HIS A 127 -2.64 10.32 -11.63
CA HIS A 127 -1.22 10.20 -11.26
C HIS A 127 -1.03 9.74 -9.81
N ASN A 128 0.15 9.20 -9.49
CA ASN A 128 0.58 8.87 -8.12
C ASN A 128 -0.39 7.92 -7.40
N PHE A 129 -0.62 6.74 -7.98
CA PHE A 129 -1.56 5.74 -7.46
C PHE A 129 -0.98 4.80 -6.41
N GLY A 130 0.32 4.82 -6.14
CA GLY A 130 0.89 3.98 -5.08
C GLY A 130 0.40 4.39 -3.69
N LEU A 131 0.01 3.41 -2.87
CA LEU A 131 -0.30 3.62 -1.45
C LEU A 131 0.95 3.46 -0.60
N ALA A 132 1.75 2.41 -0.80
CA ALA A 132 2.93 2.14 0.05
C ALA A 132 4.28 2.48 -0.62
N VAL A 133 4.33 2.35 -1.95
CA VAL A 133 5.53 2.49 -2.78
C VAL A 133 5.19 3.22 -4.08
N ASP A 134 6.17 3.92 -4.66
CA ASP A 134 6.00 4.67 -5.92
C ASP A 134 6.53 3.92 -7.15
N TRP A 135 6.91 2.65 -7.00
CA TRP A 135 7.58 1.87 -8.04
C TRP A 135 6.76 1.79 -9.32
N TRP A 136 5.47 1.48 -9.19
CA TRP A 136 4.59 1.26 -10.33
C TRP A 136 4.17 2.56 -10.98
N ASP A 137 4.09 3.65 -10.22
CA ASP A 137 3.93 4.97 -10.81
C ASP A 137 5.09 5.33 -11.74
N ARG A 138 6.32 4.96 -11.36
CA ARG A 138 7.50 5.17 -12.20
C ARG A 138 7.51 4.23 -13.41
N VAL A 139 7.20 2.95 -13.20
CA VAL A 139 7.19 1.93 -14.27
C VAL A 139 6.12 2.22 -15.32
N PHE A 140 4.91 2.61 -14.90
CA PHE A 140 3.78 2.85 -15.81
C PHE A 140 3.58 4.33 -16.18
N GLY A 141 4.53 5.20 -15.83
CA GLY A 141 4.53 6.60 -16.24
C GLY A 141 3.44 7.47 -15.61
N THR A 142 2.92 7.10 -14.44
CA THR A 142 1.93 7.88 -13.69
C THR A 142 2.56 8.67 -12.54
N TYR A 143 3.87 8.57 -12.32
CA TYR A 143 4.58 9.38 -11.33
C TYR A 143 4.63 10.85 -11.75
N LYS A 144 3.96 11.72 -10.99
CA LYS A 144 3.95 13.16 -11.19
C LYS A 144 4.63 13.85 -10.01
N PRO A 145 5.90 14.29 -10.14
CA PRO A 145 6.58 15.00 -9.07
C PRO A 145 5.95 16.37 -8.83
N VAL A 146 5.89 16.77 -7.56
CA VAL A 146 5.47 18.11 -7.14
C VAL A 146 6.33 18.55 -5.95
N GLU A 147 6.53 19.87 -5.83
CA GLU A 147 7.06 20.47 -4.61
C GLU A 147 5.97 20.39 -3.53
N TRP A 148 6.11 19.43 -2.62
CA TRP A 148 5.07 19.07 -1.67
C TRP A 148 5.39 19.48 -0.22
N LEU A 149 6.68 19.60 0.12
CA LEU A 149 7.12 19.92 1.46
C LEU A 149 7.12 21.44 1.64
N THR A 150 6.04 21.97 2.22
CA THR A 150 5.85 23.40 2.46
C THR A 150 5.87 23.72 3.96
N GLU A 151 5.65 24.99 4.29
CA GLU A 151 5.47 25.41 5.69
C GLU A 151 4.31 24.66 6.38
N GLU A 152 3.27 24.28 5.64
CA GLU A 152 2.14 23.51 6.15
C GLU A 152 2.58 22.15 6.71
N GLU A 153 3.40 21.39 5.98
CA GLU A 153 3.86 20.06 6.41
C GLU A 153 4.92 20.16 7.51
N THR A 154 5.80 21.14 7.41
CA THR A 154 6.92 21.31 8.35
C THR A 154 6.51 21.91 9.69
N SER A 155 5.37 22.61 9.75
CA SER A 155 4.80 23.15 10.99
C SER A 155 3.86 22.19 11.72
N GLN A 156 3.60 20.99 11.18
CA GLN A 156 2.75 20.00 11.86
C GLN A 156 3.39 19.56 13.18
N PRO A 157 2.60 19.36 14.26
CA PRO A 157 3.12 18.84 15.51
C PRO A 157 3.84 17.51 15.32
N GLU A 158 5.01 17.34 15.94
CA GLU A 158 5.71 16.06 15.89
C GLU A 158 4.86 14.96 16.53
N ARG A 159 4.41 14.01 15.70
CA ARG A 159 3.74 12.79 16.14
C ARG A 159 4.64 11.59 15.91
N GLY A 160 4.76 10.67 16.86
CA GLY A 160 5.51 9.42 16.71
C GLY A 160 4.99 8.53 15.56
N TYR A 161 5.81 7.58 15.07
CA TYR A 161 5.40 6.66 13.99
C TYR A 161 4.20 5.77 14.33
N LEU A 162 3.91 5.57 15.62
CA LEU A 162 2.76 4.79 16.10
C LEU A 162 1.58 5.65 16.53
N GLN A 163 1.73 6.98 16.52
CA GLN A 163 0.67 7.93 16.87
C GLN A 163 -0.18 8.22 15.63
N LEU A 164 -0.82 7.17 15.14
CA LEU A 164 -1.76 7.17 14.02
C LEU A 164 -3.13 6.75 14.53
N ARG A 165 -4.18 7.06 13.80
CA ARG A 165 -5.47 6.42 14.00
C ARG A 165 -5.36 4.94 13.59
N TRP A 166 -5.57 4.05 14.57
CA TRP A 166 -5.51 2.60 14.34
C TRP A 166 -6.85 1.98 13.95
N TRP A 167 -7.98 2.63 14.26
CA TRP A 167 -9.35 2.16 14.03
C TRP A 167 -10.33 3.31 13.73
#